data_AF-A0A6P1NW34-F1
#
_entry.id   AF-A0A6P1NW34-F1
#
_cell.length_a   1.000
_cell.length_b   1.000
_cell.length_c   1.000
_cell.angle_alpha   90.00
_cell.angle_beta   90.00
_cell.angle_gamma   90.00
#
_symmetry.space_group_name_H-M   'P 1'
#
loop_
_entity.id
_entity.type
_entity.pdbx_description
1 polymer ?
#
loop_
_entity_poly.entity_id
_entity_poly.type
_entity_poly.pdbx_seq_one_letter_code
_entity_poly.pdbx_strand_id
1 'polypeptide(L)'
;MRDSQFKIPNAGVLHVRSLVGLDRDAVEEALADFVAGTTLTSQQLDFLQVLTTHLVENGKVQPGALFDSPYNELAPSGPDVLFGDDRVVKLFSILRSIEDRARAG
;
A
#
# COMPACT_ATOMS: atom_id res chain seq x y z
N MET A 1 -38.16 -23.22 -16.20
CA MET A 1 -37.91 -21.77 -16.33
C MET A 1 -37.19 -21.37 -15.06
N ARG A 2 -35.88 -21.10 -15.13
CA ARG A 2 -34.98 -21.03 -13.97
C ARG A 2 -34.91 -19.59 -13.47
N ASP A 3 -35.15 -19.43 -12.17
CA ASP A 3 -34.92 -18.23 -11.39
C ASP A 3 -33.54 -17.63 -11.71
N SER A 4 -33.53 -16.38 -12.15
CA SER A 4 -32.32 -15.58 -12.36
C SER A 4 -32.50 -14.22 -11.72
N GLN A 5 -32.66 -14.23 -10.39
CA GLN A 5 -32.42 -13.05 -9.55
C GLN A 5 -30.97 -13.10 -9.07
N PHE A 6 -30.00 -12.96 -9.98
CA PHE A 6 -28.63 -12.60 -9.59
C PHE A 6 -28.64 -11.11 -9.30
N LYS A 7 -28.73 -10.76 -8.02
CA LYS A 7 -28.60 -9.39 -7.53
C LYS A 7 -27.39 -9.32 -6.60
N ILE A 8 -26.21 -9.04 -7.16
CA ILE A 8 -25.06 -8.41 -6.47
C ILE A 8 -24.36 -7.57 -7.56
N PRO A 9 -24.26 -6.23 -7.39
CA PRO A 9 -23.28 -5.67 -6.47
C PRO A 9 -23.88 -4.68 -5.47
N ASN A 10 -23.60 -4.92 -4.19
CA ASN A 10 -23.59 -3.84 -3.21
C ASN A 10 -22.46 -2.89 -3.61
N ALA A 11 -22.82 -1.86 -4.36
CA ALA A 11 -22.11 -0.60 -4.32
C ALA A 11 -22.27 -0.03 -2.90
N GLY A 12 -21.14 0.30 -2.27
CA GLY A 12 -21.11 1.09 -1.06
C GLY A 12 -20.96 0.28 0.22
N VAL A 13 -19.71 0.12 0.65
CA VAL A 13 -19.36 0.32 2.06
C VAL A 13 -18.00 1.00 2.10
N LEU A 14 -18.01 2.30 1.78
CA LEU A 14 -16.94 3.21 2.16
C LEU A 14 -17.10 3.45 3.67
N HIS A 15 -16.42 2.65 4.50
CA HIS A 15 -16.34 2.91 5.93
C HIS A 15 -15.16 3.85 6.21
N VAL A 16 -15.33 5.13 5.89
CA VAL A 16 -14.45 6.16 6.43
C VAL A 16 -14.79 6.28 7.91
N ARG A 17 -13.87 5.85 8.78
CA ARG A 17 -13.49 6.52 10.05
C ARG A 17 -12.56 5.62 10.86
N SER A 18 -11.26 5.71 10.58
CA SER A 18 -10.26 5.50 11.62
C SER A 18 -9.52 6.81 11.83
N LEU A 19 -9.74 7.37 13.03
CA LEU A 19 -9.29 8.68 13.46
C LEU A 19 -7.82 8.72 13.94
N VAL A 20 -7.05 7.64 13.78
CA VAL A 20 -5.58 7.62 13.92
C VAL A 20 -5.10 6.45 13.07
N GLY A 21 -4.34 6.72 12.01
CA GLY A 21 -3.76 5.66 11.19
C GLY A 21 -4.67 5.12 10.07
N LEU A 22 -4.06 4.73 8.95
CA LEU A 22 -4.78 4.13 7.83
C LEU A 22 -5.31 2.74 8.21
N ASP A 23 -6.48 2.38 7.71
CA ASP A 23 -6.97 1.01 7.82
C ASP A 23 -6.05 0.05 7.07
N ARG A 24 -5.68 -1.07 7.70
CA ARG A 24 -4.73 -2.04 7.11
C ARG A 24 -5.25 -2.61 5.80
N ASP A 25 -6.53 -2.93 5.72
CA ASP A 25 -7.11 -3.51 4.51
C ASP A 25 -7.07 -2.50 3.36
N ALA A 26 -7.28 -1.21 3.66
CA ALA A 26 -7.16 -0.14 2.65
C ALA A 26 -5.72 0.04 2.13
N VAL A 27 -4.70 -0.14 2.98
CA VAL A 27 -3.29 -0.10 2.57
C VAL A 27 -2.95 -1.33 1.72
N GLU A 28 -3.38 -2.52 2.16
CA GLU A 28 -3.16 -3.77 1.43
C GLU A 28 -3.85 -3.76 0.07
N GLU A 29 -5.09 -3.25 -0.02
CA GLU A 29 -5.79 -3.05 -1.29
C GLU A 29 -5.03 -2.09 -2.21
N ALA A 30 -4.53 -0.97 -1.68
CA ALA A 30 -3.74 -0.02 -2.47
C ALA A 30 -2.41 -0.61 -2.99
N LEU A 31 -1.82 -1.55 -2.25
CA LEU A 31 -0.61 -2.27 -2.64
C LEU A 31 -0.90 -3.52 -3.48
N ALA A 32 -2.15 -3.98 -3.58
CA ALA A 32 -2.50 -5.20 -4.31
C ALA A 32 -2.03 -5.14 -5.77
N ASP A 33 -2.25 -4.02 -6.46
CA ASP A 33 -1.78 -3.79 -7.83
C ASP A 33 -0.26 -3.71 -7.95
N PHE A 34 0.44 -3.37 -6.86
CA PHE A 34 1.91 -3.37 -6.83
C PHE A 34 2.47 -4.78 -6.76
N VAL A 35 1.80 -5.68 -6.02
CA VAL A 35 2.23 -7.07 -5.81
C VAL A 35 1.71 -8.01 -6.91
N ALA A 36 0.54 -7.71 -7.47
CA ALA A 36 -0.14 -8.55 -8.46
C ALA A 36 0.77 -8.90 -9.66
N GLY A 37 0.79 -10.18 -10.02
CA GLY A 37 1.58 -10.69 -11.15
C GLY A 37 3.09 -10.71 -10.92
N THR A 38 3.57 -10.46 -9.69
CA THR A 38 4.99 -10.52 -9.35
C THR A 38 5.24 -11.56 -8.26
N THR A 39 6.35 -12.29 -8.37
CA THR A 39 6.88 -13.10 -7.27
C THR A 39 7.89 -12.25 -6.52
N LEU A 40 7.54 -11.81 -5.32
CA LEU A 40 8.43 -11.01 -4.49
C LEU A 40 9.43 -11.89 -3.73
N THR A 41 10.65 -11.39 -3.54
CA THR A 41 11.62 -11.99 -2.63
C THR A 41 11.23 -11.73 -1.17
N SER A 42 11.78 -12.49 -0.23
CA SER A 42 11.56 -12.26 1.20
C SER A 42 11.88 -10.83 1.61
N GLN A 43 13.01 -10.29 1.14
CA GLN A 43 13.44 -8.92 1.42
C GLN A 43 12.46 -7.86 0.89
N GLN A 44 11.89 -8.07 -0.30
CA GLN A 44 10.86 -7.18 -0.86
C GLN A 44 9.54 -7.26 -0.07
N LEU A 45 9.17 -8.46 0.41
CA LEU A 45 7.98 -8.65 1.25
C LEU A 45 8.16 -7.98 2.61
N ASP A 46 9.31 -8.16 3.25
CA ASP A 46 9.65 -7.52 4.52
C ASP A 46 9.58 -6.00 4.40
N PHE A 47 10.09 -5.44 3.29
CA PHE A 47 10.00 -4.00 3.01
C PHE A 47 8.56 -3.52 2.94
N LEU A 48 7.69 -4.23 2.21
CA LEU A 48 6.27 -3.88 2.09
C LEU A 48 5.53 -4.06 3.42
N GLN A 49 5.93 -5.02 4.25
CA GLN A 49 5.32 -5.24 5.56
C GLN A 49 5.63 -4.08 6.51
N VAL A 50 6.89 -3.64 6.56
CA VAL A 50 7.30 -2.44 7.32
C VAL A 50 6.56 -1.20 6.80
N LEU A 51 6.49 -1.03 5.48
CA LEU A 51 5.78 0.08 4.85
C LEU A 51 4.30 0.10 5.23
N THR A 52 3.65 -1.05 5.19
CA THR A 52 2.24 -1.20 5.56
C THR A 52 2.02 -0.84 7.03
N THR A 53 2.87 -1.33 7.93
CA THR A 53 2.81 -1.00 9.35
C THR A 53 2.96 0.51 9.57
N HIS A 54 3.95 1.16 8.97
CA HIS A 54 4.13 2.61 9.13
C HIS A 54 2.97 3.44 8.54
N LEU A 55 2.37 3.00 7.43
CA LEU A 55 1.18 3.65 6.87
C LEU A 55 -0.02 3.49 7.82
N VAL A 56 -0.22 2.29 8.35
CA VAL A 56 -1.28 2.01 9.33
C VAL A 56 -1.08 2.81 10.61
N GLU A 57 0.14 2.98 11.10
CA GLU A 57 0.41 3.70 12.36
C GLU A 57 0.38 5.23 12.18
N ASN A 58 0.99 5.74 11.12
CA ASN A 58 1.26 7.17 10.96
C ASN A 58 0.33 7.86 9.96
N GLY A 59 -0.44 7.08 9.19
CA GLY A 59 -1.31 7.57 8.11
C GLY A 59 -0.57 8.06 6.86
N LYS A 60 0.77 8.12 6.89
CA LYS A 60 1.62 8.52 5.77
C LYS A 60 3.05 8.02 5.95
N VAL A 61 3.77 7.90 4.85
CA VAL A 61 5.22 7.66 4.83
C VAL A 61 5.83 8.63 3.81
N GLN A 62 6.78 9.45 4.25
CA GLN A 62 7.45 10.39 3.36
C GLN A 62 8.44 9.63 2.45
N PRO A 63 8.62 10.03 1.18
CA PRO A 63 9.56 9.37 0.28
C PRO A 63 10.99 9.26 0.84
N GLY A 64 11.46 10.30 1.53
CA GLY A 64 12.77 10.32 2.17
C GLY A 64 12.95 9.24 3.25
N ALA A 65 11.87 8.87 3.96
CA ALA A 65 11.94 7.87 5.01
C ALA A 65 12.32 6.48 4.48
N LEU A 66 12.08 6.19 3.18
CA LEU A 66 12.47 4.92 2.56
C LEU A 66 13.99 4.75 2.40
N PHE A 67 14.78 5.81 2.66
CA PHE A 67 16.24 5.79 2.66
C PHE A 67 16.84 5.75 4.09
N ASP A 68 15.99 5.81 5.11
CA ASP A 68 16.37 5.77 6.52
C ASP A 68 16.04 4.42 7.16
N SER A 69 16.49 4.18 8.39
CA SER A 69 16.11 2.98 9.15
C SER A 69 14.60 2.99 9.45
N PRO A 70 13.91 1.84 9.38
CA PRO A 70 14.44 0.48 9.15
C PRO A 70 14.52 0.07 7.66
N TYR A 71 14.15 0.94 6.72
CA TYR A 71 14.13 0.60 5.30
C TYR A 71 15.52 0.40 4.72
N ASN A 72 16.50 1.20 5.14
CA ASN A 72 17.88 1.07 4.68
C ASN A 72 18.56 -0.24 5.12
N GLU A 73 18.06 -0.90 6.16
CA GLU A 73 18.55 -2.23 6.58
C GLU A 73 18.12 -3.30 5.57
N LEU A 74 16.94 -3.13 4.97
CA LEU A 74 16.40 -3.97 3.91
C LEU A 74 16.87 -3.52 2.52
N ALA A 75 17.20 -2.25 2.33
CA ALA A 75 17.59 -1.69 1.06
C ALA A 75 18.72 -0.66 1.25
N PRO A 76 19.99 -1.10 1.47
CA PRO A 76 21.08 -0.19 1.82
C PRO A 76 21.38 0.91 0.80
N SER A 77 21.00 0.67 -0.46
CA SER A 77 21.15 1.62 -1.57
C SER A 77 19.83 2.27 -1.99
N GLY A 78 18.77 2.10 -1.19
CA GLY A 78 17.44 2.61 -1.47
C GLY A 78 16.48 1.60 -2.11
N PRO A 79 15.18 1.91 -2.15
CA PRO A 79 14.15 1.00 -2.65
C PRO A 79 14.35 0.61 -4.12
N ASP A 80 15.06 1.43 -4.90
CA ASP A 80 15.33 1.20 -6.32
C ASP A 80 16.11 -0.09 -6.57
N VAL A 81 17.01 -0.48 -5.65
CA VAL A 81 17.73 -1.75 -5.77
C VAL A 81 16.86 -2.97 -5.49
N LEU A 82 15.76 -2.79 -4.73
CA LEU A 82 14.82 -3.87 -4.46
C LEU A 82 13.80 -4.01 -5.57
N PHE A 83 13.23 -2.91 -6.06
CA PHE A 83 12.06 -2.96 -6.94
C PHE A 83 12.36 -2.57 -8.39
N GLY A 84 13.49 -1.90 -8.64
CA GLY A 84 13.80 -1.24 -9.91
C GLY A 84 13.07 0.09 -10.05
N ASP A 85 13.69 1.02 -10.79
CA ASP A 85 13.26 2.42 -10.92
C ASP A 85 11.77 2.56 -11.28
N ASP A 86 11.28 1.82 -12.28
CA ASP A 86 9.89 1.89 -12.73
C ASP A 86 8.88 1.51 -11.63
N ARG A 87 9.22 0.49 -10.84
CA ARG A 87 8.33 0.05 -9.75
C ARG A 87 8.44 0.99 -8.56
N VAL A 88 9.59 1.57 -8.27
CA VAL A 88 9.71 2.58 -7.21
C VAL A 88 8.88 3.82 -7.53
N VAL A 89 8.87 4.27 -8.78
CA VAL A 89 7.99 5.37 -9.22
C VAL A 89 6.51 5.01 -9.00
N LYS A 90 6.11 3.77 -9.32
CA LYS A 90 4.75 3.27 -9.03
C LYS A 90 4.47 3.25 -7.52
N LEU A 91 5.42 2.80 -6.70
CA LEU A 91 5.29 2.75 -5.25
C LEU A 91 5.07 4.15 -4.66
N PHE A 92 5.87 5.15 -5.05
CA PHE A 92 5.68 6.53 -4.61
C PHE A 92 4.32 7.11 -5.06
N SER A 93 3.84 6.73 -6.24
CA SER A 93 2.52 7.14 -6.71
C SER A 93 1.39 6.56 -5.85
N ILE A 94 1.53 5.30 -5.40
CA ILE A 94 0.59 4.66 -4.48
C ILE A 94 0.60 5.37 -3.12
N LEU A 95 1.79 5.67 -2.57
CA LEU A 95 1.91 6.39 -1.28
C LEU A 95 1.21 7.75 -1.30
N ARG A 96 1.38 8.51 -2.39
CA ARG A 96 0.67 9.79 -2.57
C ARG A 96 -0.85 9.60 -2.64
N SER A 97 -1.32 8.62 -3.42
CA SER A 97 -2.76 8.32 -3.52
C SER A 97 -3.38 7.90 -2.19
N ILE A 98 -2.63 7.17 -1.37
CA ILE A 98 -3.04 6.81 -0.01
C ILE A 98 -3.16 8.07 0.86
N GLU A 99 -2.16 8.96 0.85
CA GLU A 99 -2.17 10.21 1.61
C GLU A 99 -3.33 11.14 1.19
N ASP A 100 -3.57 11.28 -0.11
CA ASP A 100 -4.67 12.09 -0.65
C ASP A 100 -6.04 11.57 -0.20
N ARG A 101 -6.23 10.24 -0.22
CA ARG A 101 -7.46 9.59 0.27
C ARG A 101 -7.63 9.75 1.79
N ALA A 102 -6.55 9.68 2.56
CA ALA A 102 -6.57 9.89 4.00
C ALA A 102 -6.97 11.33 4.38
N ARG A 103 -6.55 12.32 3.58
CA ARG A 103 -6.88 13.74 3.81
C ARG A 103 -8.32 14.11 3.44
N ALA A 104 -8.91 13.40 2.48
CA ALA A 104 -10.23 13.71 1.94
C ALA A 104 -11.41 13.11 2.74
N GLY A 105 -11.14 12.22 3.71
CA GLY A 105 -12.14 11.59 4.58
C GLY A 105 -12.33 12.30 5.91
#